data_AF-A0A7C7Q0R1-F1
#
_entry.id   AF-A0A7C7Q0R1-F1
#
_cell.length_a   1.000
_cell.length_b   1.000
_cell.length_c   1.000
_cell.angle_alpha   90.00
_cell.angle_beta   90.00
_cell.angle_gamma   90.00
#
_symmetry.space_group_name_H-M   'P 1'
#
loop_
_entity.id
_entity.type
_entity.pdbx_description
1 polymer ?
#
loop_
_entity_poly.entity_id
_entity_poly.type
_entity_poly.pdbx_seq_one_letter_code
_entity_poly.pdbx_strand_id
1 'polypeptide(L)'
;MRAVCMCMLMICVLAPCAFAQVDAHPWQVDLKGAWRFRAGDDERWAQPEFDDSTWELLRAPALWDGQGYADYDGFGWYRKWFYVPRELAGRDLLFEHGGVDDNDWVYINGTKVGEGRGCYIPRSYIIPARLIKFGAKNLIAVRIFDGGMGGGLARAPLRIRAVRLLDRVEVRDVHITGKIGNPQMVLHVALASKDGMRHSVELENHRGVEAFLPHRCDEPLCLAPPPDGRVTDDEYRHLAQEIEE
;
A
#
# COMPACT_ATOMS: atom_id res chain seq x y z
N MET A 1 61.03 -46.95 -4.83
CA MET A 1 59.67 -46.55 -5.28
C MET A 1 59.28 -45.34 -4.46
N ARG A 2 59.09 -44.18 -5.09
CA ARG A 2 58.91 -42.87 -4.43
C ARG A 2 57.44 -42.68 -4.05
N ALA A 3 57.17 -42.40 -2.78
CA ALA A 3 55.86 -41.95 -2.32
C ALA A 3 55.73 -40.44 -2.57
N VAL A 4 54.71 -40.03 -3.32
CA VAL A 4 54.33 -38.63 -3.48
C VAL A 4 53.03 -38.43 -2.71
N CYS A 5 53.13 -37.73 -1.57
CA CYS A 5 52.00 -37.29 -0.77
C CYS A 5 51.42 -36.04 -1.43
N MET A 6 50.24 -36.17 -2.04
CA MET A 6 49.54 -35.06 -2.69
C MET A 6 48.58 -34.42 -1.67
N CYS A 7 49.03 -33.34 -1.02
CA CYS A 7 48.18 -32.48 -0.20
C CYS A 7 47.14 -31.79 -1.09
N MET A 8 45.88 -32.21 -0.98
CA MET A 8 44.75 -31.56 -1.63
C MET A 8 44.35 -30.33 -0.79
N LEU A 9 44.70 -29.13 -1.26
CA LEU A 9 44.23 -27.87 -0.68
C LEU A 9 42.72 -27.74 -0.94
N MET A 10 41.90 -27.91 0.09
CA MET A 10 40.45 -27.69 0.03
C MET A 10 40.20 -26.18 0.13
N ILE A 11 40.09 -25.51 -1.02
CA ILE A 11 39.67 -24.11 -1.09
C ILE A 11 38.17 -24.08 -0.77
N CYS A 12 37.84 -23.72 0.46
CA CYS A 12 36.47 -23.46 0.91
C CYS A 12 36.00 -22.18 0.22
N VAL A 13 35.34 -22.31 -0.93
CA VAL A 13 34.70 -21.19 -1.61
C VAL A 13 33.53 -20.76 -0.72
N LEU A 14 33.76 -19.71 0.07
CA LEU A 14 32.71 -18.96 0.73
C LEU A 14 31.77 -18.46 -0.36
N ALA A 15 30.69 -19.20 -0.62
CA ALA A 15 29.60 -18.70 -1.42
C ALA A 15 29.14 -17.40 -0.75
N PRO A 16 29.27 -16.23 -1.41
CA PRO A 16 28.69 -15.03 -0.86
C PRO A 16 27.20 -15.33 -0.71
N CYS A 17 26.71 -15.28 0.53
CA CYS A 17 25.28 -15.18 0.79
C CYS A 17 24.78 -14.04 -0.09
N ALA A 18 24.12 -14.38 -1.19
CA ALA A 18 23.45 -13.41 -2.00
C ALA A 18 22.38 -12.82 -1.10
N PHE A 19 22.65 -11.63 -0.55
CA PHE A 19 21.59 -10.77 -0.05
C PHE A 19 20.65 -10.60 -1.23
N ALA A 20 19.49 -11.25 -1.15
CA ALA A 20 18.43 -11.02 -2.11
C ALA A 20 18.12 -9.53 -2.03
N GLN A 21 18.53 -8.77 -3.06
CA GLN A 21 18.08 -7.40 -3.23
C GLN A 21 16.56 -7.47 -3.24
N VAL A 22 15.93 -6.96 -2.18
CA VAL A 22 14.49 -6.78 -2.15
C VAL A 22 14.19 -5.80 -3.28
N ASP A 23 13.58 -6.30 -4.36
CA ASP A 23 13.30 -5.52 -5.56
C ASP A 23 12.71 -4.16 -5.18
N ALA A 24 13.36 -3.08 -5.62
CA ALA A 24 13.01 -1.71 -5.27
C ALA A 24 11.61 -1.28 -5.74
N HIS A 25 10.92 -2.12 -6.50
CA HIS A 25 9.53 -1.93 -6.89
C HIS A 25 8.74 -3.22 -6.62
N PRO A 26 7.92 -3.27 -5.54
CA PRO A 26 7.09 -4.44 -5.30
C PRO A 26 6.14 -4.62 -6.48
N TRP A 27 6.02 -5.86 -6.97
CA TRP A 27 5.12 -6.21 -8.05
C TRP A 27 3.71 -5.64 -7.81
N GLN A 28 3.13 -5.05 -8.87
CA GLN A 28 1.75 -4.57 -8.88
C GLN A 28 1.13 -4.76 -10.27
N VAL A 29 -0.19 -4.88 -10.29
CA VAL A 29 -1.02 -4.88 -11.48
C VAL A 29 -2.10 -3.81 -11.36
N ASP A 30 -2.17 -2.94 -12.36
CA ASP A 30 -3.23 -1.95 -12.50
C ASP A 30 -4.51 -2.63 -12.97
N LEU A 31 -5.62 -2.40 -12.26
CA LEU A 31 -6.92 -2.98 -12.59
C LEU A 31 -7.89 -1.95 -13.18
N LYS A 32 -7.45 -0.71 -13.46
CA LYS A 32 -8.26 0.30 -14.14
C LYS A 32 -8.72 -0.16 -15.55
N GLY A 33 -9.68 0.57 -16.12
CA GLY A 33 -10.23 0.32 -17.45
C GLY A 33 -11.44 -0.61 -17.40
N ALA A 34 -11.61 -1.45 -18.41
CA ALA A 34 -12.82 -2.26 -18.57
C ALA A 34 -12.91 -3.42 -17.55
N TRP A 35 -14.12 -3.63 -17.04
CA TRP A 35 -14.54 -4.73 -16.17
C TRP A 35 -15.85 -5.30 -16.70
N ARG A 36 -16.02 -6.61 -16.60
CA ARG A 36 -17.34 -7.23 -16.83
C ARG A 36 -18.28 -6.77 -15.73
N PHE A 37 -19.46 -6.28 -16.10
CA PHE A 37 -20.44 -5.77 -15.17
C PHE A 37 -21.82 -6.39 -15.38
N ARG A 38 -22.53 -6.61 -14.27
CA ARG A 38 -23.94 -7.01 -14.29
C ARG A 38 -24.67 -6.47 -13.06
N ALA A 39 -25.80 -5.83 -13.30
CA ALA A 39 -26.75 -5.44 -12.26
C ALA A 39 -27.54 -6.65 -11.74
N GLY A 40 -27.95 -6.59 -10.47
CA GLY A 40 -28.59 -7.67 -9.73
C GLY A 40 -27.63 -8.37 -8.76
N ASP A 41 -28.12 -9.41 -8.10
CA ASP A 41 -27.37 -10.10 -7.06
C ASP A 41 -27.47 -11.62 -7.17
N ASP A 42 -26.33 -12.26 -7.38
CA ASP A 42 -26.20 -13.71 -7.42
C ASP A 42 -24.76 -14.11 -7.03
N GLU A 43 -24.62 -14.74 -5.87
CA GLU A 43 -23.29 -15.13 -5.34
C GLU A 43 -22.53 -16.10 -6.25
N ARG A 44 -23.22 -16.81 -7.16
CA ARG A 44 -22.57 -17.66 -8.17
C ARG A 44 -21.66 -16.85 -9.09
N TRP A 45 -21.88 -15.54 -9.22
CA TRP A 45 -21.04 -14.65 -10.00
C TRP A 45 -19.66 -14.40 -9.39
N ALA A 46 -19.39 -14.88 -8.17
CA ALA A 46 -18.01 -14.93 -7.65
C ALA A 46 -17.18 -16.07 -8.28
N GLN A 47 -17.83 -17.11 -8.79
CA GLN A 47 -17.15 -18.36 -9.18
C GLN A 47 -16.39 -18.20 -10.50
N PRO A 48 -15.13 -18.68 -10.59
CA PRO A 48 -14.32 -18.57 -11.80
C PRO A 48 -14.87 -19.35 -13.00
N GLU A 49 -15.70 -20.37 -12.76
CA GLU A 49 -16.34 -21.20 -13.79
C GLU A 49 -17.60 -20.56 -14.38
N PHE A 50 -18.14 -19.51 -13.75
CA PHE A 50 -19.32 -18.82 -14.26
C PHE A 50 -18.98 -18.07 -15.55
N ASP A 51 -19.78 -18.28 -16.60
CA ASP A 51 -19.62 -17.61 -17.90
C ASP A 51 -20.15 -16.16 -17.84
N ASP A 52 -19.23 -15.21 -17.90
CA ASP A 52 -19.51 -13.77 -17.94
C ASP A 52 -19.39 -13.18 -19.36
N SER A 53 -19.32 -14.01 -20.40
CA SER A 53 -19.10 -13.56 -21.79
C SER A 53 -20.19 -12.62 -22.30
N THR A 54 -21.41 -12.72 -21.77
CA THR A 54 -22.56 -11.87 -22.13
C THR A 54 -22.67 -10.61 -21.26
N TRP A 55 -21.80 -10.44 -20.26
CA TRP A 55 -21.85 -9.25 -19.39
C TRP A 55 -21.33 -8.03 -20.13
N GLU A 56 -21.93 -6.90 -19.80
CA GLU A 56 -21.51 -5.60 -20.30
C GLU A 56 -20.11 -5.25 -19.80
N LEU A 57 -19.48 -4.26 -20.44
CA LEU A 57 -18.19 -3.75 -20.04
C LEU A 57 -18.34 -2.34 -19.50
N LEU A 58 -18.15 -2.17 -18.19
CA LEU A 58 -18.04 -0.87 -17.56
C LEU A 58 -16.58 -0.51 -17.32
N ARG A 59 -16.26 0.78 -17.38
CA ARG A 59 -14.97 1.30 -16.95
C ARG A 59 -14.99 1.48 -15.43
N ALA A 60 -13.86 1.16 -14.80
CA ALA A 60 -13.57 1.50 -13.42
C ALA A 60 -12.15 2.09 -13.32
N PRO A 61 -11.91 3.08 -12.45
CA PRO A 61 -12.88 3.71 -11.56
C PRO A 61 -13.85 4.63 -12.31
N ALA A 62 -15.15 4.47 -12.03
CA ALA A 62 -16.23 5.35 -12.45
C ALA A 62 -17.55 4.87 -11.80
N LEU A 63 -18.54 5.75 -11.73
CA LEU A 63 -19.91 5.38 -11.37
C LEU A 63 -20.57 4.63 -12.54
N TRP A 64 -21.46 3.68 -12.25
CA TRP A 64 -22.23 2.98 -13.29
C TRP A 64 -23.30 3.87 -13.93
N ASP A 65 -23.70 4.94 -13.23
CA ASP A 65 -24.73 5.90 -13.65
C ASP A 65 -24.42 6.54 -15.01
N GLY A 66 -23.19 7.04 -15.13
CA GLY A 66 -22.67 7.63 -16.38
C GLY A 66 -22.37 6.60 -17.46
N GLN A 67 -22.72 5.34 -17.25
CA GLN A 67 -22.38 4.23 -18.15
C GLN A 67 -23.59 3.35 -18.49
N GLY A 68 -24.82 3.88 -18.34
CA GLY A 68 -26.06 3.21 -18.76
C GLY A 68 -26.95 2.74 -17.62
N TYR A 69 -26.54 2.95 -16.37
CA TYR A 69 -27.28 2.56 -15.16
C TYR A 69 -27.67 3.80 -14.33
N ALA A 70 -28.16 4.85 -15.00
CA ALA A 70 -28.62 6.05 -14.32
C ALA A 70 -29.78 5.71 -13.37
N ASP A 71 -29.73 6.27 -12.16
CA ASP A 71 -30.75 6.08 -11.11
C ASP A 71 -30.93 4.60 -10.69
N TYR A 72 -29.91 3.76 -10.92
CA TYR A 72 -29.94 2.35 -10.53
C TYR A 72 -29.43 2.17 -9.10
N ASP A 73 -30.36 1.89 -8.19
CA ASP A 73 -30.08 1.46 -6.82
C ASP A 73 -30.14 -0.07 -6.71
N GLY A 74 -29.19 -0.65 -5.99
CA GLY A 74 -29.15 -2.08 -5.70
C GLY A 74 -27.78 -2.71 -5.83
N PHE A 75 -27.74 -3.99 -6.20
CA PHE A 75 -26.49 -4.73 -6.31
C PHE A 75 -25.92 -4.66 -7.73
N GLY A 76 -24.62 -4.44 -7.81
CA GLY A 76 -23.86 -4.53 -9.06
C GLY A 76 -22.60 -5.35 -8.86
N TRP A 77 -22.31 -6.23 -9.81
CA TRP A 77 -21.14 -7.10 -9.75
C TRP A 77 -20.15 -6.74 -10.85
N TYR A 78 -18.89 -6.62 -10.45
CA TYR A 78 -17.74 -6.41 -11.33
C TYR A 78 -16.87 -7.67 -11.35
N ARG A 79 -16.44 -8.12 -12.52
CA ARG A 79 -15.49 -9.24 -12.68
C ARG A 79 -14.32 -8.84 -13.58
N LYS A 80 -13.11 -9.23 -13.17
CA LYS A 80 -11.89 -9.04 -13.97
C LYS A 80 -10.86 -10.12 -13.72
N TRP A 81 -10.20 -10.53 -14.80
CA TRP A 81 -9.09 -11.47 -14.76
C TRP A 81 -7.75 -10.73 -14.70
N PHE A 82 -6.84 -11.21 -13.87
CA PHE A 82 -5.47 -10.70 -13.77
C PHE A 82 -4.47 -11.86 -13.66
N TYR A 83 -3.25 -11.67 -14.16
CA TYR A 83 -2.21 -12.69 -14.10
C TYR A 83 -1.30 -12.45 -12.89
N VAL A 84 -0.96 -13.52 -12.17
CA VAL A 84 0.01 -13.47 -11.07
C VAL A 84 1.24 -14.28 -11.48
N PRO A 85 2.45 -13.69 -11.54
CA PRO A 85 3.67 -14.42 -11.87
C PRO A 85 4.02 -15.51 -10.85
N ARG A 86 4.77 -16.54 -11.28
CA ARG A 86 5.15 -17.69 -10.43
C ARG A 86 6.14 -17.27 -9.34
N GLU A 87 6.92 -16.22 -9.59
CA GLU A 87 7.96 -15.66 -8.74
C GLU A 87 7.40 -15.13 -7.40
N LEU A 88 6.09 -14.88 -7.35
CA LEU A 88 5.39 -14.45 -6.13
C LEU A 88 4.85 -15.61 -5.30
N ALA A 89 5.13 -16.86 -5.67
CA ALA A 89 4.60 -18.03 -4.97
C ALA A 89 4.79 -17.95 -3.46
N GLY A 90 3.69 -18.20 -2.72
CA GLY A 90 3.66 -18.13 -1.27
C GLY A 90 3.53 -16.73 -0.68
N ARG A 91 3.53 -15.66 -1.50
CA ARG A 91 3.32 -14.29 -1.03
C ARG A 91 1.83 -13.93 -1.04
N ASP A 92 1.38 -13.31 0.05
CA ASP A 92 0.08 -12.66 0.08
C ASP A 92 0.10 -11.39 -0.79
N LEU A 93 -1.04 -11.10 -1.40
CA LEU A 93 -1.26 -9.90 -2.19
C LEU A 93 -2.24 -8.96 -1.46
N LEU A 94 -2.34 -7.73 -1.94
CA LEU A 94 -3.25 -6.73 -1.42
C LEU A 94 -4.05 -6.15 -2.59
N PHE A 95 -5.38 -6.25 -2.52
CA PHE A 95 -6.26 -5.49 -3.40
C PHE A 95 -6.55 -4.14 -2.77
N GLU A 96 -6.33 -3.06 -3.52
CA GLU A 96 -6.57 -1.69 -3.09
C GLU A 96 -7.57 -1.03 -4.03
N HIS A 97 -8.60 -0.40 -3.46
CA HIS A 97 -9.47 0.52 -4.18
C HIS A 97 -9.63 1.86 -3.44
N GLY A 98 -9.83 2.94 -4.19
CA GLY A 98 -10.01 4.28 -3.64
C GLY A 98 -11.39 4.55 -3.03
N GLY A 99 -12.34 3.66 -3.30
CA GLY A 99 -13.69 3.76 -2.78
C GLY A 99 -14.72 3.19 -3.75
N VAL A 100 -15.77 2.63 -3.18
CA VAL A 100 -17.00 2.24 -3.87
C VAL A 100 -18.13 3.16 -3.41
N ASP A 101 -19.28 3.08 -4.06
CA ASP A 101 -20.53 3.64 -3.57
C ASP A 101 -21.59 2.52 -3.59
N ASP A 102 -22.03 1.96 -2.47
CA ASP A 102 -21.71 2.25 -1.05
C ASP A 102 -20.84 1.16 -0.39
N ASN A 103 -21.34 -0.07 -0.40
CA ASN A 103 -20.76 -1.19 0.33
C ASN A 103 -20.17 -2.19 -0.65
N ASP A 104 -19.09 -2.87 -0.28
CA ASP A 104 -18.44 -3.86 -1.15
C ASP A 104 -18.16 -5.19 -0.47
N TRP A 105 -18.10 -6.22 -1.30
CA TRP A 105 -17.61 -7.56 -0.98
C TRP A 105 -16.64 -7.99 -2.07
N VAL A 106 -15.43 -8.37 -1.67
CA VAL A 106 -14.37 -8.74 -2.61
C VAL A 106 -14.14 -10.24 -2.55
N TYR A 107 -14.07 -10.86 -3.72
CA TYR A 107 -13.85 -12.29 -3.90
C TYR A 107 -12.64 -12.53 -4.81
N ILE A 108 -11.83 -13.54 -4.47
CA ILE A 108 -10.75 -14.05 -5.30
C ILE A 108 -11.03 -15.51 -5.60
N ASN A 109 -11.12 -15.86 -6.89
CA ASN A 109 -11.39 -17.22 -7.35
C ASN A 109 -12.57 -17.88 -6.59
N GLY A 110 -13.69 -17.16 -6.45
CA GLY A 110 -14.89 -17.65 -5.75
C GLY A 110 -14.88 -17.52 -4.22
N THR A 111 -13.75 -17.19 -3.60
CA THR A 111 -13.64 -17.07 -2.13
C THR A 111 -13.64 -15.61 -1.68
N LYS A 112 -14.54 -15.24 -0.77
CA LYS A 112 -14.60 -13.90 -0.17
C LYS A 112 -13.32 -13.62 0.64
N VAL A 113 -12.70 -12.46 0.40
CA VAL A 113 -11.48 -12.02 1.10
C VAL A 113 -11.72 -10.79 1.98
N GLY A 114 -12.83 -10.07 1.79
CA GLY A 114 -13.17 -8.93 2.62
C GLY A 114 -14.50 -8.28 2.25
N GLU A 115 -14.90 -7.33 3.08
CA GLU A 115 -16.08 -6.48 2.85
C GLU A 115 -15.88 -5.11 3.51
N GLY A 116 -16.67 -4.13 3.08
CA GLY A 116 -16.59 -2.77 3.56
C GLY A 116 -17.94 -2.07 3.53
N ARG A 117 -18.10 -1.05 4.39
CA ARG A 117 -19.32 -0.24 4.48
C ARG A 117 -19.07 1.25 4.31
N GLY A 118 -19.96 1.92 3.58
CA GLY A 118 -19.99 3.37 3.35
C GLY A 118 -19.30 3.85 2.06
N CYS A 119 -19.78 4.93 1.47
CA CYS A 119 -19.24 5.47 0.22
C CYS A 119 -17.83 6.06 0.34
N TYR A 120 -17.07 5.95 -0.75
CA TYR A 120 -15.80 6.65 -1.00
C TYR A 120 -14.69 6.52 0.04
N ILE A 121 -14.77 5.50 0.91
CA ILE A 121 -13.71 5.16 1.85
C ILE A 121 -12.68 4.29 1.11
N PRO A 122 -11.39 4.68 1.04
CA PRO A 122 -10.35 3.82 0.52
C PRO A 122 -10.22 2.55 1.36
N ARG A 123 -10.13 1.38 0.71
CA ARG A 123 -9.99 0.10 1.42
C ARG A 123 -8.89 -0.76 0.81
N SER A 124 -8.40 -1.66 1.63
CA SER A 124 -7.36 -2.61 1.26
C SER A 124 -7.67 -3.97 1.86
N TYR A 125 -7.64 -5.00 1.01
CA TYR A 125 -7.97 -6.37 1.40
C TYR A 125 -6.78 -7.29 1.13
N ILE A 126 -6.31 -7.96 2.18
CA ILE A 126 -5.27 -8.99 2.03
C ILE A 126 -5.89 -10.17 1.28
N ILE A 127 -5.22 -10.59 0.22
CA ILE A 127 -5.49 -11.80 -0.54
C ILE A 127 -4.47 -12.86 -0.08
N PRO A 128 -4.89 -13.86 0.70
CA PRO A 128 -3.99 -14.91 1.15
C PRO A 128 -3.40 -15.70 -0.02
N ALA A 129 -2.11 -16.03 0.05
CA ALA A 129 -1.37 -16.81 -0.94
C ALA A 129 -2.07 -18.12 -1.32
N ARG A 130 -2.73 -18.77 -0.35
CA ARG A 130 -3.49 -20.01 -0.55
C ARG A 130 -4.67 -19.89 -1.53
N LEU A 131 -5.16 -18.68 -1.79
CA LEU A 131 -6.26 -18.43 -2.73
C LEU A 131 -5.77 -18.05 -4.14
N ILE A 132 -4.46 -17.88 -4.30
CA ILE A 132 -3.84 -17.37 -5.53
C ILE A 132 -3.31 -18.54 -6.37
N LYS A 133 -3.66 -18.54 -7.64
CA LYS A 133 -3.08 -19.40 -8.68
C LYS A 133 -1.84 -18.71 -9.24
N PHE A 134 -0.67 -19.03 -8.71
CA PHE A 134 0.61 -18.47 -9.18
C PHE A 134 1.04 -19.04 -10.54
N GLY A 135 1.59 -18.19 -11.39
CA GLY A 135 1.90 -18.51 -12.79
C GLY A 135 0.66 -18.66 -13.67
N ALA A 136 -0.48 -18.09 -13.27
CA ALA A 136 -1.76 -18.25 -13.95
C ALA A 136 -2.66 -17.02 -13.80
N LYS A 137 -3.78 -17.03 -14.54
CA LYS A 137 -4.86 -16.04 -14.38
C LYS A 137 -5.69 -16.34 -13.13
N ASN A 138 -6.07 -15.29 -12.43
CA ASN A 138 -6.92 -15.26 -11.26
C ASN A 138 -8.11 -14.35 -11.54
N LEU A 139 -9.27 -14.70 -10.98
CA LEU A 139 -10.46 -13.87 -11.05
C LEU A 139 -10.57 -13.05 -9.76
N ILE A 140 -10.78 -11.75 -9.92
CA ILE A 140 -11.34 -10.89 -8.88
C ILE A 140 -12.78 -10.57 -9.23
N ALA A 141 -13.68 -10.73 -8.25
CA ALA A 141 -15.05 -10.26 -8.33
C ALA A 141 -15.33 -9.27 -7.20
N VAL A 142 -15.98 -8.16 -7.51
CA VAL A 142 -16.38 -7.12 -6.54
C VAL A 142 -17.88 -6.95 -6.64
N ARG A 143 -18.59 -7.33 -5.59
CA ARG A 143 -20.02 -7.10 -5.42
C ARG A 143 -20.19 -5.79 -4.69
N ILE A 144 -21.00 -4.89 -5.23
CA ILE A 144 -21.28 -3.57 -4.67
C ILE A 144 -22.76 -3.47 -4.39
N PHE A 145 -23.13 -2.93 -3.23
CA PHE A 145 -24.49 -2.49 -2.93
C PHE A 145 -24.51 -0.98 -2.89
N ASP A 146 -25.41 -0.39 -3.65
CA ASP A 146 -25.78 1.01 -3.59
C ASP A 146 -27.21 1.13 -3.04
N GLY A 147 -27.38 2.03 -2.08
CA GLY A 147 -28.67 2.30 -1.44
C GLY A 147 -29.36 3.57 -1.95
N GLY A 148 -28.71 4.35 -2.82
CA GLY A 148 -29.24 5.61 -3.32
C GLY A 148 -28.20 6.49 -3.99
N MET A 149 -28.65 7.29 -4.95
CA MET A 149 -27.84 8.23 -5.74
C MET A 149 -27.03 7.54 -6.82
N GLY A 150 -25.73 7.33 -6.62
CA GLY A 150 -24.85 6.82 -7.65
C GLY A 150 -24.01 5.69 -7.11
N GLY A 151 -23.67 4.73 -7.97
CA GLY A 151 -23.12 3.48 -7.50
C GLY A 151 -21.91 2.99 -8.28
N GLY A 152 -21.17 2.08 -7.66
CA GLY A 152 -20.14 1.28 -8.34
C GLY A 152 -18.72 1.50 -7.86
N LEU A 153 -17.77 0.99 -8.63
CA LEU A 153 -16.34 0.99 -8.28
C LEU A 153 -15.73 2.34 -8.65
N ALA A 154 -15.90 3.32 -7.77
CA ALA A 154 -15.92 4.73 -8.16
C ALA A 154 -14.55 5.44 -8.14
N ARG A 155 -13.58 5.01 -7.32
CA ARG A 155 -12.35 5.80 -7.07
C ARG A 155 -11.05 5.00 -7.18
N ALA A 156 -10.00 5.70 -7.60
CA ALA A 156 -8.62 5.23 -7.62
C ALA A 156 -7.96 5.36 -6.22
N PRO A 157 -6.94 4.54 -5.86
CA PRO A 157 -6.30 3.51 -6.69
C PRO A 157 -7.25 2.38 -7.06
N LEU A 158 -6.91 1.57 -8.06
CA LEU A 158 -7.61 0.32 -8.34
C LEU A 158 -6.59 -0.68 -8.85
N ARG A 159 -6.02 -1.47 -7.95
CA ARG A 159 -4.85 -2.30 -8.25
C ARG A 159 -4.72 -3.48 -7.29
N ILE A 160 -3.91 -4.46 -7.70
CA ILE A 160 -3.38 -5.49 -6.80
C ILE A 160 -1.87 -5.32 -6.72
N ARG A 161 -1.29 -5.47 -5.54
CA ARG A 161 0.16 -5.45 -5.33
C ARG A 161 0.62 -6.49 -4.32
N ALA A 162 1.92 -6.76 -4.28
CA ALA A 162 2.48 -7.55 -3.20
C ALA A 162 2.30 -6.84 -1.85
N VAL A 163 2.00 -7.63 -0.80
CA VAL A 163 1.96 -7.13 0.59
C VAL A 163 3.36 -6.69 1.02
N ARG A 164 3.42 -5.54 1.69
CA ARG A 164 4.60 -4.98 2.36
C ARG A 164 4.45 -5.15 3.87
N LEU A 165 5.56 -5.03 4.60
CA LEU A 165 5.55 -5.12 6.06
C LEU A 165 4.58 -4.11 6.71
N LEU A 166 4.53 -2.88 6.19
CA LEU A 166 3.65 -1.81 6.68
C LEU A 166 2.16 -2.07 6.46
N ASP A 167 1.80 -3.04 5.61
CA ASP A 167 0.40 -3.45 5.45
C ASP A 167 -0.05 -4.40 6.58
N ARG A 168 0.90 -5.03 7.30
CA ARG A 168 0.64 -5.94 8.42
C ARG A 168 0.98 -5.35 9.77
N VAL A 169 1.83 -4.32 9.80
CA VAL A 169 2.30 -3.67 11.02
C VAL A 169 1.89 -2.21 10.99
N GLU A 170 1.39 -1.71 12.12
CA GLU A 170 1.22 -0.28 12.37
C GLU A 170 2.26 0.20 13.36
N VAL A 171 2.77 1.42 13.15
CA VAL A 171 3.54 2.15 14.14
C VAL A 171 2.54 2.90 15.01
N ARG A 172 2.46 2.54 16.29
CA ARG A 172 1.55 3.19 17.24
C ARG A 172 2.15 4.42 17.90
N ASP A 173 3.45 4.37 18.18
CA ASP A 173 4.16 5.46 18.83
C ASP A 173 5.62 5.47 18.40
N VAL A 174 6.18 6.67 18.30
CA VAL A 174 7.60 6.93 18.06
C VAL A 174 8.01 8.12 18.91
N HIS A 175 8.91 7.91 19.86
CA HIS A 175 9.47 9.01 20.62
C HIS A 175 10.95 8.78 20.91
N ILE A 176 11.68 9.88 21.04
CA ILE A 176 13.12 9.87 21.31
C ILE A 176 13.32 10.45 22.71
N THR A 177 14.03 9.71 23.56
CA THR A 177 14.43 10.18 24.89
C THR A 177 15.92 10.44 24.91
N GLY A 178 16.34 11.52 25.56
CA GLY A 178 17.75 11.89 25.71
C GLY A 178 17.90 13.26 26.34
N LYS A 179 19.15 13.65 26.60
CA LYS A 179 19.47 15.00 27.08
C LYS A 179 20.24 15.74 25.99
N ILE A 180 19.86 16.98 25.72
CA ILE A 180 20.63 17.87 24.83
C ILE A 180 22.06 17.97 25.37
N GLY A 181 23.06 17.72 24.51
CA GLY A 181 24.47 17.66 24.88
C GLY A 181 24.97 16.29 25.35
N ASN A 182 24.10 15.28 25.45
CA ASN A 182 24.49 13.89 25.67
C ASN A 182 24.39 13.12 24.33
N PRO A 183 25.46 12.44 23.87
CA PRO A 183 25.45 11.69 22.62
C PRO A 183 24.57 10.42 22.67
N GLN A 184 24.14 9.97 23.85
CA GLN A 184 23.26 8.81 23.97
C GLN A 184 21.79 9.24 23.91
N MET A 185 21.22 9.12 22.72
CA MET A 185 19.79 9.21 22.45
C MET A 185 19.19 7.80 22.35
N VAL A 186 17.97 7.61 22.85
CA VAL A 186 17.23 6.34 22.77
C VAL A 186 15.96 6.54 21.96
N LEU A 187 15.78 5.76 20.91
CA LEU A 187 14.57 5.71 20.11
C LEU A 187 13.65 4.61 20.64
N HIS A 188 12.43 4.97 21.02
CA HIS A 188 11.36 4.04 21.36
C HIS A 188 10.38 3.95 20.19
N VAL A 189 10.07 2.73 19.75
CA VAL A 189 9.09 2.46 18.69
C VAL A 189 8.10 1.42 19.19
N ALA A 190 6.82 1.79 19.24
CA ALA A 190 5.74 0.84 19.53
C ALA A 190 5.12 0.37 18.21
N LEU A 191 5.20 -0.94 17.95
CA LEU A 191 4.60 -1.57 16.78
C LEU A 191 3.42 -2.44 17.21
N ALA A 192 2.36 -2.46 16.40
CA ALA A 192 1.26 -3.40 16.57
C ALA A 192 0.98 -4.15 15.28
N SER A 193 0.54 -5.39 15.44
CA SER A 193 0.14 -6.25 14.34
C SER A 193 -1.31 -5.96 13.95
N LYS A 194 -1.54 -5.64 12.67
CA LYS A 194 -2.88 -5.41 12.09
C LYS A 194 -3.63 -6.71 11.84
N ASP A 195 -2.91 -7.81 11.66
CA ASP A 195 -3.47 -9.14 11.35
C ASP A 195 -3.42 -10.11 12.55
N GLY A 196 -2.96 -9.64 13.71
CA GLY A 196 -2.81 -10.45 14.93
C GLY A 196 -1.69 -11.48 14.87
N MET A 197 -0.93 -11.56 13.76
CA MET A 197 0.19 -12.48 13.60
C MET A 197 1.46 -11.89 14.20
N ARG A 198 2.39 -12.76 14.60
CA ARG A 198 3.72 -12.35 15.05
C ARG A 198 4.59 -12.00 13.85
N HIS A 199 5.06 -10.76 13.80
CA HIS A 199 6.00 -10.28 12.79
C HIS A 199 7.38 -10.05 13.43
N SER A 200 8.44 -10.49 12.76
CA SER A 200 9.82 -10.13 13.13
C SER A 200 10.21 -8.83 12.45
N VAL A 201 10.61 -7.83 13.23
CA VAL A 201 11.11 -6.55 12.72
C VAL A 201 12.55 -6.40 13.20
N GLU A 202 13.46 -6.20 12.27
CA GLU A 202 14.85 -5.87 12.55
C GLU A 202 15.04 -4.38 12.32
N LEU A 203 15.60 -3.69 13.31
CA LEU A 203 15.91 -2.26 13.24
C LEU A 203 17.38 -2.11 12.90
N GLU A 204 17.69 -1.72 11.66
CA GLU A 204 19.05 -1.38 11.26
C GLU A 204 19.27 0.12 11.41
N ASN A 205 20.31 0.50 12.17
CA ASN A 205 20.75 1.89 12.26
C ASN A 205 21.60 2.22 11.03
N HIS A 206 21.01 2.82 9.99
CA HIS A 206 21.77 3.39 8.90
C HIS A 206 22.58 4.59 9.42
N ARG A 207 23.89 4.40 9.58
CA ARG A 207 24.82 5.51 9.84
C ARG A 207 24.76 6.47 8.66
N GLY A 208 24.02 7.57 8.79
CA GLY A 208 23.88 8.53 7.70
C GLY A 208 22.89 9.68 7.89
N VAL A 209 22.20 9.78 9.03
CA VAL A 209 21.45 11.00 9.33
C VAL A 209 22.42 12.01 9.93
N GLU A 210 23.09 12.79 9.08
CA GLU A 210 23.63 14.08 9.50
C GLU A 210 22.44 14.94 9.93
N ALA A 211 22.23 15.04 11.24
CA ALA A 211 21.36 16.06 11.78
C ALA A 211 21.98 17.40 11.37
N PHE A 212 21.33 18.10 10.43
CA PHE A 212 21.56 19.53 10.23
C PHE A 212 21.16 20.23 11.54
N LEU A 213 22.12 20.34 12.45
CA LEU A 213 22.07 21.34 13.49
C LEU A 213 22.20 22.67 12.75
N PRO A 214 21.21 23.59 12.82
CA PRO A 214 21.42 24.93 12.30
C PRO A 214 22.70 25.46 12.93
N HIS A 215 23.62 25.90 12.08
CA HIS A 215 24.90 26.45 12.47
C HIS A 215 24.73 27.39 13.65
N ARG A 216 25.64 27.28 14.63
CA ARG A 216 25.81 28.32 15.65
C ARG A 216 25.86 29.67 14.93
N CYS A 217 24.90 30.53 15.25
CA CYS A 217 24.98 31.94 14.92
C CYS A 217 26.07 32.57 15.79
N ASP A 218 27.33 32.36 15.42
CA ASP A 218 28.46 33.14 15.91
C ASP A 218 28.72 34.29 14.91
N GLU A 219 27.71 35.13 14.64
CA GLU A 219 27.84 36.44 13.99
C GLU A 219 26.74 37.39 14.49
N PRO A 220 27.03 38.69 14.70
CA PRO A 220 26.17 39.61 15.44
C PRO A 220 25.11 40.24 14.53
N LEU A 221 24.13 39.47 14.07
CA LEU A 221 23.05 40.00 13.22
C LEU A 221 21.68 39.36 13.46
N CYS A 222 21.45 38.84 14.66
CA CYS A 222 20.09 38.60 15.14
C CYS A 222 19.60 39.85 15.87
N LEU A 223 18.83 40.70 15.17
CA LEU A 223 17.99 41.71 15.81
C LEU A 223 17.05 41.00 16.79
N ALA A 224 17.22 41.27 18.08
CA ALA A 224 16.29 40.79 19.09
C ALA A 224 14.90 41.41 18.84
N PRO A 225 13.80 40.65 19.01
CA PRO A 225 12.46 41.23 18.92
C PRO A 225 12.26 42.29 20.03
N PRO A 226 11.49 43.36 19.78
CA PRO A 226 11.26 44.40 20.77
C PRO A 226 10.55 43.83 22.02
N PRO A 227 10.86 44.36 23.21
CA PRO A 227 10.50 43.74 24.49
C PRO A 227 9.02 43.83 24.88
N ASP A 228 8.13 44.36 24.03
CA ASP A 228 6.72 44.59 24.35
C ASP A 228 5.70 43.76 23.53
N GLY A 229 6.17 42.84 22.68
CA GLY A 229 5.36 41.73 22.17
C GLY A 229 4.17 42.12 21.27
N ARG A 230 4.19 43.29 20.63
CA ARG A 230 3.21 43.65 19.59
C ARG A 230 3.90 43.85 18.24
N VAL A 231 3.72 42.89 17.35
CA VAL A 231 4.06 43.02 15.93
C VAL A 231 2.88 43.72 15.25
N THR A 232 3.13 44.82 14.54
CA THR A 232 2.09 45.51 13.76
C THR A 232 1.98 44.90 12.36
N ASP A 233 0.78 44.93 11.77
CA ASP A 233 0.47 44.29 10.47
C ASP A 233 1.32 44.78 9.27
N ASP A 234 2.05 45.89 9.42
CA ASP A 234 2.91 46.43 8.37
C ASP A 234 4.25 45.67 8.23
N GLU A 235 4.73 45.00 9.29
CA GLU A 235 5.97 44.19 9.23
C GLU A 235 5.76 42.84 8.52
N TYR A 236 4.54 42.30 8.53
CA TYR A 236 4.23 41.04 7.83
C TYR A 236 4.23 41.19 6.30
N ARG A 237 3.90 42.39 5.77
CA ARG A 237 3.85 42.62 4.32
C ARG A 237 5.23 42.65 3.68
N HIS A 238 6.26 43.05 4.42
CA HIS A 238 7.63 43.05 3.90
C HIS A 238 8.24 41.64 3.83
N LEU A 239 7.95 40.78 4.80
CA LEU A 239 8.42 39.38 4.81
C LEU A 239 7.74 38.50 3.75
N ALA A 240 6.51 38.81 3.35
CA ALA A 240 5.81 38.07 2.31
C ALA A 240 6.31 38.36 0.88
N GLN A 241 7.07 39.45 0.66
CA GLN A 241 7.62 39.79 -0.66
C GLN A 241 8.98 39.15 -0.97
N GLU A 242 9.69 38.58 0.03
CA GLU A 242 10.98 37.91 -0.17
C GLU A 242 10.87 36.39 -0.39
N ILE A 243 9.66 35.83 -0.48
CA ILE A 243 9.43 34.38 -0.67
C ILE A 243 8.99 34.03 -2.11
N GLU A 244 8.82 35.01 -3.01
CA GLU A 244 8.42 34.78 -4.42
C GLU A 244 9.46 35.18 -5.50
N GLU A 245 10.74 35.27 -5.17
CA GLU A 245 11.84 35.25 -6.18
C GLU A 245 12.79 34.07 -5.96
#